data_AF-A0A1Q4YEJ6-F1
#
_entry.id   AF-A0A1Q4YEJ6-F1
#
_cell.length_a   1.000
_cell.length_b   1.000
_cell.length_c   1.000
_cell.angle_alpha   90.00
_cell.angle_beta   90.00
_cell.angle_gamma   90.00
#
_symmetry.space_group_name_H-M   'P 1'
#
loop_
_entity.id
_entity.type
_entity.pdbx_description
1 polymer ?
#
loop_
_entity_poly.entity_id
_entity_poly.type
_entity_poly.pdbx_seq_one_letter_code
_entity_poly.pdbx_strand_id
1 'polypeptide(L)'
;MEDLAHASGATVRTIRAYQDRGLLPTPERRGRANVYRETHLARLRQIADLLDRGYTLASIKELLEAWDAGRGLGGVLGLVAEVHGPWTDEEADRITRAELDVRFGGAQDDEAVAEAVELGVLERVPGRDDEFLVPSPQELAVAVELHGAGVPLPAISGHLRELRGQVEHIASRFLEFTTEHVFARYLGHRPPTDSDAAEAASMVRRLRPLAQQTVDAELARAMRTFATRHLHHHLGTEESFIDGRPRPVLLPAATMEAVQNLVGRDNVAAFVTAAAEREVQARTLDTLAASHIKAKEVDQID
;
A
#
# COMPACT_ATOMS: atom_id res chain seq x y z
N MET A 1 16.43 23.45 -36.54
CA MET A 1 15.13 23.31 -35.82
C MET A 1 14.51 21.96 -36.12
N GLU A 2 14.49 21.53 -37.38
CA GLU A 2 14.07 20.17 -37.77
C GLU A 2 14.94 19.09 -37.10
N ASP A 3 16.26 19.27 -37.05
CA ASP A 3 17.15 18.34 -36.33
C ASP A 3 16.84 18.25 -34.83
N LEU A 4 16.46 19.38 -34.22
CA LEU A 4 16.11 19.46 -32.80
C LEU A 4 14.77 18.75 -32.53
N ALA A 5 13.79 18.92 -33.43
CA ALA A 5 12.52 18.21 -33.38
C ALA A 5 12.71 16.69 -33.47
N HIS A 6 13.58 16.25 -34.36
CA HIS A 6 13.91 14.84 -34.50
C HIS A 6 14.60 14.28 -33.24
N ALA A 7 15.57 15.01 -32.68
CA ALA A 7 16.34 14.58 -31.52
C ALA A 7 15.54 14.63 -30.19
N SER A 8 14.55 15.51 -30.08
CA SER A 8 13.74 15.67 -28.87
C SER A 8 12.42 14.92 -28.89
N GLY A 9 12.03 14.33 -30.03
CA GLY A 9 10.71 13.73 -30.23
C GLY A 9 9.54 14.74 -30.29
N ALA A 10 9.82 16.05 -30.25
CA ALA A 10 8.81 17.10 -30.27
C ALA A 10 8.60 17.64 -31.68
N THR A 11 7.39 18.06 -32.04
CA THR A 11 7.15 18.65 -33.37
C THR A 11 7.76 20.05 -33.49
N VAL A 12 8.13 20.47 -34.71
CA VAL A 12 8.61 21.84 -35.00
C VAL A 12 7.60 22.90 -34.52
N ARG A 13 6.30 22.60 -34.63
CA ARG A 13 5.21 23.46 -34.13
C ARG A 13 5.28 23.61 -32.61
N THR A 14 5.49 22.50 -31.89
CA THR A 14 5.63 22.49 -30.42
C THR A 14 6.85 23.29 -29.98
N ILE A 15 7.99 23.10 -30.65
CA ILE A 15 9.23 23.84 -30.31
C ILE A 15 9.04 25.35 -30.53
N ARG A 16 8.41 25.78 -31.64
CA ARG A 16 8.07 27.20 -31.84
C ARG A 16 7.14 27.72 -30.75
N ALA A 17 6.09 26.97 -30.42
CA ALA A 17 5.14 27.35 -29.38
C ALA A 17 5.78 27.51 -27.99
N TYR A 18 6.82 26.72 -27.68
CA TYR A 18 7.61 26.86 -26.45
C TYR A 18 8.56 28.05 -26.52
N GLN A 19 9.17 28.29 -27.68
CA GLN A 19 10.04 29.43 -27.91
C GLN A 19 9.27 30.76 -27.79
N ASP A 20 8.07 30.85 -28.38
CA ASP A 20 7.20 32.03 -28.30
C ASP A 20 6.70 32.30 -26.87
N ARG A 21 6.55 31.24 -26.07
CA ARG A 21 6.19 31.31 -24.66
C ARG A 21 7.40 31.57 -23.74
N GLY A 22 8.61 31.68 -24.27
CA GLY A 22 9.83 31.91 -23.48
C GLY A 22 10.31 30.70 -22.67
N LEU A 23 9.84 29.49 -23.00
CA LEU A 23 10.25 28.23 -22.33
C LEU A 23 11.61 27.71 -22.80
N LEU A 24 12.09 28.20 -23.94
CA LEU A 24 13.39 27.83 -24.50
C LEU A 24 14.32 29.04 -24.51
N PRO A 25 15.62 28.84 -24.22
CA PRO A 25 16.62 29.88 -24.42
C PRO A 25 16.55 30.44 -25.84
N THR A 26 16.83 31.74 -25.98
CA THR A 26 16.91 32.38 -27.29
C THR A 26 18.06 31.73 -28.08
N PRO A 27 17.81 31.18 -29.28
CA PRO A 27 18.84 30.54 -30.05
C PRO A 27 19.84 31.58 -30.56
N GLU A 28 21.11 31.18 -30.62
CA GLU A 28 22.16 32.05 -31.12
C GLU A 28 22.00 32.25 -32.63
N ARG A 29 22.10 33.51 -33.07
CA ARG A 29 22.08 33.83 -34.50
C ARG A 29 23.47 33.65 -35.09
N ARG A 30 23.59 32.77 -36.08
CA ARG A 30 24.78 32.66 -36.92
C ARG A 30 24.38 32.97 -38.37
N GLY A 31 24.63 34.22 -38.79
CA GLY A 31 24.20 34.72 -40.09
C GLY A 31 22.68 34.83 -40.20
N ARG A 32 22.07 34.19 -41.21
CA ARG A 32 20.60 34.18 -41.42
C ARG A 32 19.90 33.02 -40.71
N ALA A 33 20.63 32.13 -40.03
CA ALA A 33 20.08 30.95 -39.39
C ALA A 33 20.19 31.03 -37.86
N ASN A 34 19.15 30.51 -37.18
CA ASN A 34 19.17 30.27 -35.74
C ASN A 34 19.86 28.93 -35.47
N VAL A 35 20.85 28.94 -34.58
CA VAL A 35 21.59 27.74 -34.17
C VAL A 35 21.04 27.26 -32.83
N TYR A 36 20.57 26.02 -32.81
CA TYR A 36 20.10 25.33 -31.62
C TYR A 36 21.21 24.41 -31.12
N ARG A 37 21.55 24.51 -29.83
CA ARG A 37 22.62 23.74 -29.17
C ARG A 37 22.05 22.65 -28.28
N GLU A 38 22.91 21.79 -27.73
CA GLU A 38 22.56 20.73 -26.78
C GLU A 38 21.73 21.25 -25.59
N THR A 39 21.96 22.49 -25.17
CA THR A 39 21.17 23.16 -24.12
C THR A 39 19.68 23.27 -24.45
N HIS A 40 19.33 23.42 -25.72
CA HIS A 40 17.93 23.47 -26.18
C HIS A 40 17.31 22.07 -26.18
N LEU A 41 18.10 21.05 -26.49
CA LEU A 41 17.65 19.64 -26.46
C LEU A 41 17.41 19.18 -25.02
N ALA A 42 18.33 19.48 -24.10
CA ALA A 42 18.17 19.22 -22.68
C ALA A 42 16.91 19.91 -22.12
N ARG A 43 16.69 21.19 -22.49
CA ARG A 43 15.50 21.95 -22.09
C ARG A 43 14.20 21.32 -22.58
N LEU A 44 14.17 20.82 -23.81
CA LEU A 44 13.00 20.15 -24.38
C LEU A 44 12.67 18.83 -23.67
N ARG A 45 13.68 18.03 -23.32
CA ARG A 45 13.48 16.79 -22.54
C ARG A 45 12.93 17.08 -21.15
N GLN A 46 13.46 18.10 -20.47
CA GLN A 46 12.96 18.52 -19.15
C GLN A 46 11.50 18.99 -19.19
N ILE A 47 11.11 19.74 -20.22
CA ILE A 47 9.71 20.16 -20.40
C ILE A 47 8.81 18.94 -20.61
N ALA A 48 9.25 17.95 -21.41
CA ALA A 48 8.50 16.72 -21.63
C ALA A 48 8.31 15.92 -20.32
N ASP A 49 9.40 15.65 -19.59
CA ASP A 49 9.33 14.94 -18.30
C ASP A 49 8.39 15.60 -17.29
N LEU A 50 8.39 16.93 -17.22
CA LEU A 50 7.52 17.67 -16.30
C LEU A 50 6.05 17.63 -16.74
N LEU A 51 5.79 17.68 -18.05
CA LEU A 51 4.43 17.52 -18.58
C LEU A 51 3.89 16.12 -18.32
N ASP A 52 4.72 15.08 -18.49
CA ASP A 52 4.34 13.69 -18.21
C ASP A 52 3.99 13.47 -16.72
N ARG A 53 4.58 14.28 -15.83
CA ARG A 53 4.28 14.31 -14.39
C ARG A 53 3.08 15.20 -14.03
N GLY A 54 2.36 15.74 -15.02
CA GLY A 54 1.13 16.51 -14.83
C GLY A 54 1.33 18.01 -14.54
N TYR A 55 2.54 18.56 -14.67
CA TYR A 55 2.77 19.99 -14.50
C TYR A 55 2.19 20.78 -15.68
N THR A 56 1.65 21.98 -15.41
CA THR A 56 1.17 22.88 -16.47
C THR A 56 2.34 23.64 -17.12
N LEU A 57 2.21 24.01 -18.39
CA LEU A 57 3.21 24.84 -19.08
C LEU A 57 3.49 26.19 -18.37
N ALA A 58 2.49 26.75 -17.67
CA ALA A 58 2.66 27.97 -16.90
C ALA A 58 3.58 27.75 -15.69
N SER A 59 3.32 26.69 -14.91
CA SER A 59 4.16 26.29 -13.77
C SER A 59 5.57 25.92 -14.23
N ILE A 60 5.71 25.22 -15.36
CA ILE A 60 7.01 24.88 -15.95
C ILE A 60 7.77 26.15 -16.35
N LYS A 61 7.09 27.16 -16.93
CA LYS A 61 7.73 28.43 -17.29
C LYS A 61 8.29 29.15 -16.07
N GLU A 62 7.49 29.30 -15.02
CA GLU A 62 7.94 29.93 -13.77
C GLU A 62 9.14 29.20 -13.16
N LEU A 63 9.14 27.87 -13.25
CA LEU A 63 10.22 26.99 -12.79
C LEU A 63 11.51 27.23 -13.59
N LEU A 64 11.42 27.25 -14.91
CA LEU A 64 12.57 27.44 -15.80
C LEU A 64 13.11 28.87 -15.73
N GLU A 65 12.25 29.88 -15.55
CA GLU A 65 12.66 31.28 -15.38
C GLU A 65 13.39 31.50 -14.04
N ALA A 66 12.98 30.80 -12.98
CA ALA A 66 13.69 30.81 -11.72
C ALA A 66 15.07 30.12 -11.83
N TRP A 67 15.17 29.01 -12.58
CA TRP A 67 16.43 28.35 -12.91
C TRP A 67 17.40 29.25 -13.68
N ASP A 68 16.94 29.92 -14.74
CA ASP A 68 17.78 30.83 -15.55
C ASP A 68 18.20 32.10 -14.77
N ALA A 69 17.45 32.48 -13.74
CA ALA A 69 17.77 33.58 -12.82
C ALA A 69 18.76 33.19 -11.70
N GLY A 70 19.31 31.97 -11.71
CA GLY A 70 20.20 31.46 -10.67
C GLY A 70 19.52 31.29 -9.31
N ARG A 71 18.18 31.21 -9.29
CA ARG A 71 17.41 30.88 -8.10
C ARG A 71 17.25 29.36 -8.06
N GLY A 72 17.91 28.75 -7.06
CA GLY A 72 18.19 27.32 -6.98
C GLY A 72 16.97 26.41 -7.19
N LEU A 73 16.92 25.79 -8.36
CA LEU A 73 15.89 24.85 -8.77
C LEU A 73 16.47 23.55 -9.32
N GLY A 74 17.77 23.49 -9.58
CA GLY A 74 18.44 22.24 -9.94
C GLY A 74 18.45 21.27 -8.76
N GLY A 75 18.62 21.79 -7.54
CA GLY A 75 18.46 21.00 -6.34
C GLY A 75 17.00 20.60 -6.08
N VAL A 76 16.01 21.47 -6.34
CA VAL A 76 14.58 21.17 -6.12
C VAL A 76 14.05 20.18 -7.15
N LEU A 77 14.43 20.31 -8.43
CA LEU A 77 14.14 19.32 -9.46
C LEU A 77 14.88 18.00 -9.20
N GLY A 78 16.10 18.05 -8.68
CA GLY A 78 16.83 16.87 -8.18
C GLY A 78 16.09 16.20 -7.03
N LEU A 79 15.58 16.96 -6.07
CA LEU A 79 14.73 16.45 -4.98
C LEU A 79 13.42 15.85 -5.50
N VAL A 80 12.74 16.52 -6.44
CA VAL A 80 11.52 16.02 -7.08
C VAL A 80 11.81 14.73 -7.85
N ALA A 81 12.89 14.67 -8.63
CA ALA A 81 13.31 13.44 -9.32
C ALA A 81 13.69 12.31 -8.35
N GLU A 82 14.28 12.61 -7.20
CA GLU A 82 14.64 11.63 -6.18
C GLU A 82 13.42 11.12 -5.40
N VAL A 83 12.45 12.00 -5.11
CA VAL A 83 11.17 11.65 -4.49
C VAL A 83 10.32 10.80 -5.44
N HIS A 84 10.36 11.07 -6.75
CA HIS A 84 9.67 10.29 -7.79
C HIS A 84 10.49 9.13 -8.35
N GLY A 85 11.73 8.95 -7.93
CA GLY A 85 12.55 7.81 -8.32
C GLY A 85 11.96 6.51 -7.76
N PRO A 86 12.28 5.35 -8.37
CA PRO A 86 11.75 4.07 -7.91
C PRO A 86 12.14 3.86 -6.44
N TRP A 87 11.14 3.55 -5.62
CA TRP A 87 11.30 3.32 -4.18
C TRP A 87 11.79 1.89 -3.86
N THR A 88 11.83 1.04 -4.88
CA THR A 88 12.39 -0.31 -4.89
C THR A 88 13.52 -0.38 -5.93
N ASP A 89 14.50 -1.26 -5.72
CA ASP A 89 15.54 -1.59 -6.73
C ASP A 89 15.02 -2.63 -7.74
N GLU A 90 13.71 -2.87 -7.75
CA GLU A 90 13.09 -3.87 -8.61
C GLU A 90 12.95 -3.32 -10.04
N GLU A 91 13.40 -4.11 -11.01
CA GLU A 91 13.21 -3.78 -12.43
C GLU A 91 11.87 -4.34 -12.89
N ALA A 92 11.01 -3.46 -13.43
CA ALA A 92 9.75 -3.87 -14.01
C ALA A 92 9.98 -4.84 -15.18
N ASP A 93 9.21 -5.94 -15.20
CA ASP A 93 9.31 -6.98 -16.22
C ASP A 93 8.13 -6.91 -17.18
N ARG A 94 8.20 -7.68 -18.27
CA ARG A 94 7.08 -7.83 -19.20
C ARG A 94 6.60 -9.27 -19.22
N ILE A 95 5.29 -9.42 -19.36
CA ILE A 95 4.68 -10.74 -19.45
C ILE A 95 3.58 -10.74 -20.51
N THR A 96 3.55 -11.79 -21.32
CA THR A 96 2.46 -12.00 -22.27
C THR A 96 1.24 -12.60 -21.58
N ARG A 97 0.05 -12.41 -22.17
CA ARG A 97 -1.17 -13.03 -21.65
C ARG A 97 -1.04 -14.56 -21.55
N ALA A 98 -0.43 -15.20 -22.55
CA ALA A 98 -0.24 -16.64 -22.56
C ALA A 98 0.70 -17.11 -21.44
N GLU A 99 1.79 -16.39 -21.16
CA GLU A 99 2.68 -16.71 -20.04
C GLU A 99 1.98 -16.52 -18.69
N LEU A 100 1.13 -15.50 -18.56
CA LEU A 100 0.34 -15.26 -17.37
C LEU A 100 -0.61 -16.45 -17.13
N ASP A 101 -1.41 -16.82 -18.14
CA ASP A 101 -2.33 -17.96 -18.05
C ASP A 101 -1.57 -19.23 -17.64
N VAL A 102 -0.39 -19.50 -18.21
CA VAL A 102 0.46 -20.65 -17.83
C VAL A 102 0.89 -20.61 -16.37
N ARG A 103 1.31 -19.44 -15.85
CA ARG A 103 1.74 -19.29 -14.45
C ARG A 103 0.59 -19.52 -13.47
N PHE A 104 -0.65 -19.19 -13.87
CA PHE A 104 -1.85 -19.36 -13.05
C PHE A 104 -2.63 -20.66 -13.38
N GLY A 105 -1.95 -21.70 -13.86
CA GLY A 105 -2.54 -23.04 -14.02
C GLY A 105 -3.27 -23.28 -15.36
N GLY A 106 -3.12 -22.38 -16.33
CA GLY A 106 -3.56 -22.54 -17.72
C GLY A 106 -5.01 -22.15 -18.00
N ALA A 107 -5.77 -21.75 -16.99
CA ALA A 107 -7.13 -21.23 -17.17
C ALA A 107 -7.08 -19.75 -17.55
N GLN A 108 -7.83 -19.38 -18.60
CA GLN A 108 -7.98 -17.97 -18.96
C GLN A 108 -9.00 -17.32 -18.04
N ASP A 109 -8.60 -16.28 -17.33
CA ASP A 109 -9.46 -15.50 -16.45
C ASP A 109 -9.34 -14.01 -16.79
N ASP A 110 -10.24 -13.52 -17.64
CA ASP A 110 -10.25 -12.11 -18.06
C ASP A 110 -10.64 -11.16 -16.94
N GLU A 111 -11.44 -11.61 -15.97
CA GLU A 111 -11.88 -10.80 -14.83
C GLU A 111 -10.71 -10.59 -13.87
N ALA A 112 -9.96 -11.65 -13.55
CA ALA A 112 -8.76 -11.54 -12.72
C ALA A 112 -7.68 -10.66 -13.39
N VAL A 113 -7.51 -10.73 -14.71
CA VAL A 113 -6.59 -9.85 -15.44
C VAL A 113 -7.05 -8.39 -15.39
N ALA A 114 -8.35 -8.14 -15.58
CA ALA A 114 -8.89 -6.79 -15.45
C ALA A 114 -8.69 -6.22 -14.04
N GLU A 115 -8.97 -7.02 -13.01
CA GLU A 115 -8.75 -6.63 -11.62
C GLU A 115 -7.26 -6.37 -11.32
N ALA A 116 -6.35 -7.22 -11.82
CA ALA A 116 -4.91 -7.02 -11.68
C ALA A 116 -4.44 -5.71 -12.36
N VAL A 117 -5.07 -5.32 -13.48
CA VAL A 117 -4.81 -4.03 -14.14
C VAL A 117 -5.37 -2.86 -13.34
N GLU A 118 -6.57 -2.98 -12.78
CA GLU A 118 -7.15 -1.94 -11.90
C GLU A 118 -6.32 -1.74 -10.63
N LEU A 119 -5.79 -2.83 -10.09
CA LEU A 119 -4.83 -2.82 -9.00
C LEU A 119 -3.41 -2.46 -9.48
N GLY A 120 -3.13 -2.19 -10.76
CA GLY A 120 -1.78 -1.85 -11.22
C GLY A 120 -0.70 -2.90 -10.92
N VAL A 121 -1.09 -4.15 -10.63
CA VAL A 121 -0.19 -5.31 -10.61
C VAL A 121 0.31 -5.58 -12.04
N LEU A 122 -0.56 -5.29 -13.01
CA LEU A 122 -0.28 -5.29 -14.43
C LEU A 122 -0.60 -3.91 -15.00
N GLU A 123 0.21 -3.44 -15.94
CA GLU A 123 -0.09 -2.24 -16.73
C GLU A 123 -0.18 -2.61 -18.21
N ARG A 124 -1.17 -2.04 -18.91
CA ARG A 124 -1.33 -2.26 -20.34
C ARG A 124 -0.23 -1.54 -21.12
N VAL A 125 0.42 -2.24 -22.04
CA VAL A 125 1.40 -1.65 -22.95
C VAL A 125 0.67 -1.02 -24.14
N PRO A 126 0.81 0.30 -24.41
CA PRO A 126 0.13 0.93 -25.54
C PRO A 126 0.48 0.26 -26.87
N GLY A 127 -0.56 -0.16 -27.60
CA GLY A 127 -0.41 -0.82 -28.90
C GLY A 127 -0.03 -2.30 -28.85
N ARG A 128 -0.03 -2.93 -27.67
CA ARG A 128 0.16 -4.38 -27.49
C ARG A 128 -0.88 -4.93 -26.51
N ASP A 129 -1.95 -5.50 -27.04
CA ASP A 129 -3.09 -5.96 -26.23
C ASP A 129 -2.82 -7.29 -25.51
N ASP A 130 -1.79 -8.03 -25.92
CA ASP A 130 -1.37 -9.34 -25.39
C ASP A 130 -0.14 -9.26 -24.49
N GLU A 131 0.37 -8.07 -24.18
CA GLU A 131 1.57 -7.85 -23.38
C GLU A 131 1.30 -6.83 -22.27
N PHE A 132 1.76 -7.16 -21.07
CA PHE A 132 1.63 -6.34 -19.88
C PHE A 132 3.00 -6.00 -19.32
N LEU A 133 3.11 -4.79 -18.76
CA LEU A 133 4.21 -4.44 -17.86
C LEU A 133 3.83 -4.93 -16.45
N VAL A 134 4.81 -5.48 -15.74
CA VAL A 134 4.68 -5.92 -14.36
C VAL A 134 5.55 -5.00 -13.51
N PRO A 135 4.98 -3.98 -12.83
CA PRO A 135 5.76 -3.05 -12.03
C PRO A 135 6.54 -3.72 -10.91
N SER A 136 5.97 -4.76 -10.29
CA SER A 136 6.63 -5.59 -9.29
C SER A 136 6.53 -7.09 -9.63
N PRO A 137 7.56 -7.66 -10.30
CA PRO A 137 7.68 -9.10 -10.50
C PRO A 137 7.58 -9.95 -9.23
N GLN A 138 8.05 -9.44 -8.08
CA GLN A 138 7.96 -10.11 -6.78
C GLN A 138 6.51 -10.20 -6.29
N GLU A 139 5.73 -9.11 -6.37
CA GLU A 139 4.31 -9.12 -6.02
C GLU A 139 3.54 -10.13 -6.87
N LEU A 140 3.81 -10.17 -8.18
CA LEU A 140 3.22 -11.16 -9.08
C LEU A 140 3.62 -12.60 -8.71
N ALA A 141 4.89 -12.83 -8.37
CA ALA A 141 5.38 -14.15 -7.98
C ALA A 141 4.69 -14.66 -6.69
N VAL A 142 4.47 -13.79 -5.70
CA VAL A 142 3.71 -14.13 -4.49
C VAL A 142 2.28 -14.52 -4.82
N ALA A 143 1.61 -13.77 -5.71
CA ALA A 143 0.25 -14.11 -6.15
C ALA A 143 0.18 -15.48 -6.84
N VAL A 144 1.17 -15.80 -7.70
CA VAL A 144 1.30 -17.11 -8.35
C VAL A 144 1.46 -18.23 -7.31
N GLU A 145 2.34 -18.04 -6.32
CA GLU A 145 2.59 -19.05 -5.27
C GLU A 145 1.34 -19.30 -4.40
N LEU A 146 0.67 -18.22 -3.96
CA LEU A 146 -0.57 -18.32 -3.18
C LEU A 146 -1.68 -19.02 -3.98
N HIS A 147 -1.82 -18.69 -5.27
CA HIS A 147 -2.81 -19.35 -6.12
C HIS A 147 -2.47 -20.84 -6.31
N GLY A 148 -1.20 -21.17 -6.54
CA GLY A 148 -0.71 -22.55 -6.61
C GLY A 148 -0.94 -23.36 -5.32
N ALA A 149 -0.99 -22.68 -4.16
CA ALA A 149 -1.36 -23.27 -2.88
C ALA A 149 -2.89 -23.42 -2.67
N GLY A 150 -3.71 -23.02 -3.66
CA GLY A 150 -5.16 -23.16 -3.64
C GLY A 150 -5.92 -21.93 -3.12
N VAL A 151 -5.24 -20.79 -2.91
CA VAL A 151 -5.93 -19.54 -2.53
C VAL A 151 -6.66 -18.97 -3.77
N PRO A 152 -7.96 -18.66 -3.68
CA PRO A 152 -8.69 -18.06 -4.79
C PRO A 152 -8.15 -16.67 -5.16
N LEU A 153 -8.06 -16.36 -6.46
CA LEU A 153 -7.60 -15.05 -6.94
C LEU A 153 -8.37 -13.86 -6.31
N PRO A 154 -9.72 -13.90 -6.17
CA PRO A 154 -10.47 -12.82 -5.51
C PRO A 154 -10.09 -12.60 -4.04
N ALA A 155 -9.61 -13.64 -3.34
CA ALA A 155 -9.14 -13.50 -1.97
C ALA A 155 -7.74 -12.84 -1.92
N ILE A 156 -6.87 -13.17 -2.87
CA ILE A 156 -5.54 -12.56 -3.01
C ILE A 156 -5.67 -11.07 -3.36
N SER A 157 -6.46 -10.74 -4.38
CA SER A 157 -6.69 -9.35 -4.81
C SER A 157 -7.43 -8.53 -3.76
N GLY A 158 -8.41 -9.15 -3.07
CA GLY A 158 -9.08 -8.58 -1.90
C GLY A 158 -8.10 -8.18 -0.80
N HIS A 159 -7.20 -9.11 -0.42
CA HIS A 159 -6.19 -8.84 0.59
C HIS A 159 -5.20 -7.75 0.16
N LEU A 160 -4.75 -7.77 -1.11
CA LEU A 160 -3.85 -6.75 -1.64
C LEU A 160 -4.47 -5.34 -1.57
N ARG A 161 -5.75 -5.20 -1.90
CA ARG A 161 -6.47 -3.92 -1.83
C ARG A 161 -6.49 -3.35 -0.42
N GLU A 162 -6.79 -4.20 0.58
CA GLU A 162 -6.77 -3.80 1.99
C GLU A 162 -5.35 -3.43 2.46
N LEU A 163 -4.36 -4.27 2.11
CA LEU A 163 -2.96 -4.05 2.45
C LEU A 163 -2.46 -2.70 1.90
N ARG A 164 -2.80 -2.36 0.66
CA ARG A 164 -2.42 -1.08 0.05
C ARG A 164 -2.97 0.11 0.83
N GLY A 165 -4.24 0.09 1.21
CA GLY A 165 -4.81 1.16 2.05
C GLY A 165 -4.07 1.31 3.39
N GLN A 166 -3.64 0.20 4.00
CA GLN A 166 -2.85 0.24 5.23
C GLN A 166 -1.43 0.80 5.00
N VAL A 167 -0.77 0.37 3.93
CA VAL A 167 0.57 0.84 3.55
C VAL A 167 0.55 2.32 3.19
N GLU A 168 -0.46 2.80 2.46
CA GLU A 168 -0.65 4.22 2.13
C GLU A 168 -0.78 5.07 3.39
N HIS A 169 -1.53 4.58 4.40
CA HIS A 169 -1.61 5.27 5.69
C HIS A 169 -0.25 5.35 6.38
N ILE A 170 0.50 4.24 6.41
CA ILE A 170 1.85 4.20 6.98
C ILE A 170 2.78 5.17 6.23
N ALA A 171 2.75 5.17 4.89
CA ALA A 171 3.54 6.04 4.05
C ALA A 171 3.24 7.54 4.32
N SER A 172 1.96 7.91 4.46
CA SER A 172 1.56 9.27 4.85
C SER A 172 2.18 9.68 6.18
N ARG A 173 2.17 8.79 7.19
CA ARG A 173 2.77 9.06 8.50
C ARG A 173 4.28 9.23 8.44
N PHE A 174 4.98 8.41 7.66
CA PHE A 174 6.42 8.59 7.43
C PHE A 174 6.73 9.92 6.74
N LEU A 175 5.91 10.32 5.76
CA LEU A 175 6.08 11.58 5.05
C LEU A 175 5.79 12.79 5.94
N GLU A 176 4.73 12.75 6.75
CA GLU A 176 4.42 13.75 7.78
C GLU A 176 5.60 13.91 8.75
N PHE A 177 6.06 12.80 9.34
CA PHE A 177 7.18 12.80 10.28
C PHE A 177 8.45 13.39 9.66
N THR A 178 8.77 12.99 8.42
CA THR A 178 9.93 13.47 7.69
C THR A 178 9.77 14.96 7.35
N THR A 179 8.59 15.41 6.94
CA THR A 179 8.34 16.83 6.66
C THR A 179 8.58 17.70 7.89
N GLU A 180 8.01 17.29 9.03
CA GLU A 180 8.08 18.03 10.29
C GLU A 180 9.50 18.02 10.88
N HIS A 181 10.19 16.88 10.91
CA HIS A 181 11.44 16.73 11.66
C HIS A 181 12.69 16.78 10.79
N VAL A 182 12.55 16.49 9.49
CA VAL A 182 13.67 16.36 8.56
C VAL A 182 13.71 17.54 7.60
N PHE A 183 12.62 17.86 6.91
CA PHE A 183 12.62 18.92 5.90
C PHE A 183 12.39 20.33 6.46
N ALA A 184 11.77 20.48 7.63
CA ALA A 184 11.57 21.79 8.26
C ALA A 184 12.89 22.59 8.43
N ARG A 185 14.02 21.90 8.60
CA ARG A 185 15.36 22.52 8.72
C ARG A 185 15.90 23.08 7.39
N TYR A 186 15.42 22.56 6.25
CA TYR A 186 15.85 22.92 4.90
C TYR A 186 14.88 23.87 4.19
N LEU A 187 13.58 23.78 4.51
CA LEU A 187 12.50 24.44 3.75
C LEU A 187 11.75 25.53 4.54
N GLY A 188 12.07 25.74 5.82
CA GLY A 188 11.18 26.48 6.72
C GLY A 188 11.12 28.01 6.58
N HIS A 189 12.13 28.69 6.04
CA HIS A 189 12.23 30.17 6.20
C HIS A 189 12.70 30.95 4.97
N ARG A 190 13.16 30.30 3.90
CA ARG A 190 13.66 30.92 2.65
C ARG A 190 13.46 29.95 1.49
N PRO A 191 13.31 30.43 0.23
CA PRO A 191 13.37 29.52 -0.92
C PRO A 191 14.70 28.74 -0.87
N PRO A 192 14.67 27.40 -0.95
CA PRO A 192 15.86 26.57 -0.79
C PRO A 192 16.90 26.90 -1.85
N THR A 193 18.17 26.92 -1.44
CA THR A 193 19.29 26.99 -2.37
C THR A 193 19.51 25.63 -3.05
N ASP A 194 20.29 25.59 -4.13
CA ASP A 194 20.66 24.31 -4.76
C ASP A 194 21.39 23.36 -3.79
N SER A 195 22.17 23.92 -2.85
CA SER A 195 22.82 23.14 -1.79
C SER A 195 21.79 22.54 -0.84
N ASP A 196 20.82 23.33 -0.38
CA ASP A 196 19.77 22.87 0.53
C ASP A 196 18.96 21.73 -0.07
N ALA A 197 18.62 21.84 -1.35
CA ALA A 197 17.82 20.84 -2.02
C ALA A 197 18.64 19.59 -2.43
N ALA A 198 19.95 19.73 -2.72
CA ALA A 198 20.86 18.58 -2.87
C ALA A 198 21.06 17.81 -1.55
N GLU A 199 21.17 18.52 -0.42
CA GLU A 199 21.22 17.92 0.91
C GLU A 199 19.90 17.20 1.26
N ALA A 200 18.77 17.84 0.99
CA ALA A 200 17.45 17.24 1.15
C ALA A 200 17.31 15.96 0.31
N ALA A 201 17.74 15.97 -0.96
CA ALA A 201 17.75 14.80 -1.83
C ALA A 201 18.66 13.68 -1.30
N SER A 202 19.85 14.01 -0.81
CA SER A 202 20.73 13.04 -0.16
C SER A 202 20.12 12.45 1.11
N MET A 203 19.32 13.22 1.83
CA MET A 203 18.63 12.75 3.02
C MET A 203 17.50 11.78 2.66
N VAL A 204 16.72 12.06 1.61
CA VAL A 204 15.72 11.12 1.05
C VAL A 204 16.37 9.78 0.70
N ARG A 205 17.47 9.79 -0.06
CA ARG A 205 18.21 8.57 -0.43
C ARG A 205 18.65 7.75 0.79
N ARG A 206 19.01 8.41 1.89
CA ARG A 206 19.41 7.74 3.14
C ARG A 206 18.22 7.25 3.96
N LEU A 207 17.09 7.93 3.92
CA LEU A 207 15.89 7.58 4.68
C LEU A 207 15.12 6.42 4.05
N ARG A 208 15.09 6.31 2.72
CA ARG A 208 14.37 5.24 2.00
C ARG A 208 14.68 3.83 2.54
N PRO A 209 15.95 3.36 2.61
CA PRO A 209 16.24 2.02 3.11
C PRO A 209 15.93 1.85 4.61
N LEU A 210 16.01 2.93 5.41
CA LEU A 210 15.70 2.87 6.84
C LEU A 210 14.18 2.72 7.08
N ALA A 211 13.37 3.41 6.29
CA ALA A 211 11.91 3.28 6.35
C ALA A 211 11.48 1.85 6.00
N GLN A 212 12.05 1.28 4.92
CA GLN A 212 11.78 -0.11 4.51
C GLN A 212 12.19 -1.11 5.59
N GLN A 213 13.42 -1.01 6.12
CA GLN A 213 13.89 -1.87 7.21
C GLN A 213 13.00 -1.77 8.46
N THR A 214 12.48 -0.58 8.77
CA THR A 214 11.56 -0.40 9.89
C THR A 214 10.25 -1.12 9.62
N VAL A 215 9.64 -0.92 8.46
CA VAL A 215 8.38 -1.61 8.09
C VAL A 215 8.54 -3.12 8.13
N ASP A 216 9.63 -3.66 7.57
CA ASP A 216 9.90 -5.11 7.56
C ASP A 216 10.04 -5.67 8.97
N ALA A 217 10.79 -4.99 9.84
CA ALA A 217 10.97 -5.40 11.23
C ALA A 217 9.64 -5.36 12.02
N GLU A 218 8.85 -4.30 11.80
CA GLU A 218 7.55 -4.12 12.46
C GLU A 218 6.52 -5.15 11.96
N LEU A 219 6.53 -5.46 10.66
CA LEU A 219 5.71 -6.52 10.06
C LEU A 219 6.11 -7.89 10.63
N ALA A 220 7.41 -8.21 10.67
CA ALA A 220 7.88 -9.47 11.23
C ALA A 220 7.49 -9.64 12.71
N ARG A 221 7.58 -8.56 13.50
CA ARG A 221 7.13 -8.55 14.90
C ARG A 221 5.61 -8.73 14.99
N ALA A 222 4.83 -8.03 14.17
CA ALA A 222 3.37 -8.14 14.15
C ALA A 222 2.95 -9.56 13.77
N MET A 223 3.52 -10.12 12.70
CA MET A 223 3.31 -11.50 12.25
C MET A 223 3.64 -12.49 13.36
N ARG A 224 4.78 -12.37 14.04
CA ARG A 224 5.11 -13.23 15.19
C ARG A 224 4.05 -13.16 16.28
N THR A 225 3.57 -11.96 16.61
CA THR A 225 2.56 -11.73 17.64
C THR A 225 1.23 -12.39 17.26
N PHE A 226 0.77 -12.18 16.03
CA PHE A 226 -0.50 -12.72 15.55
C PHE A 226 -0.43 -14.20 15.24
N ALA A 227 0.67 -14.71 14.68
CA ALA A 227 0.88 -16.14 14.48
C ALA A 227 0.90 -16.87 15.82
N THR A 228 1.58 -16.32 16.83
CA THR A 228 1.52 -16.88 18.20
C THR A 228 0.09 -16.89 18.71
N ARG A 229 -0.66 -15.78 18.58
CA ARG A 229 -2.07 -15.71 19.02
C ARG A 229 -2.99 -16.64 18.24
N HIS A 230 -2.80 -16.78 16.94
CA HIS A 230 -3.60 -17.63 16.05
C HIS A 230 -3.30 -19.11 16.31
N LEU A 231 -2.03 -19.49 16.51
CA LEU A 231 -1.65 -20.81 17.00
C LEU A 231 -2.23 -21.07 18.39
N HIS A 232 -2.18 -20.12 19.33
CA HIS A 232 -2.86 -20.29 20.63
C HIS A 232 -4.39 -20.36 20.49
N HIS A 233 -4.99 -19.82 19.44
CA HIS A 233 -6.43 -19.88 19.22
C HIS A 233 -6.86 -21.18 18.53
N HIS A 234 -6.04 -21.74 17.63
CA HIS A 234 -6.33 -22.98 16.88
C HIS A 234 -5.75 -24.24 17.54
N LEU A 235 -4.59 -24.15 18.19
CA LEU A 235 -4.06 -25.20 19.07
C LEU A 235 -4.67 -25.10 20.48
N GLY A 236 -5.02 -23.91 20.96
CA GLY A 236 -5.71 -23.73 22.25
C GLY A 236 -7.21 -24.03 22.22
N THR A 237 -7.75 -24.49 21.09
CA THR A 237 -9.03 -25.20 21.02
C THR A 237 -8.93 -26.69 21.39
N GLU A 238 -7.74 -27.20 21.73
CA GLU A 238 -7.57 -28.49 22.42
C GLU A 238 -6.87 -28.39 23.80
N GLU A 239 -6.34 -27.22 24.19
CA GLU A 239 -5.71 -26.99 25.50
C GLU A 239 -6.49 -26.04 26.44
N SER A 240 -7.81 -25.91 26.27
CA SER A 240 -8.61 -25.90 27.50
C SER A 240 -8.51 -27.30 28.06
N PHE A 241 -7.55 -27.51 28.97
CA PHE A 241 -7.60 -28.64 29.89
C PHE A 241 -8.95 -28.59 30.61
N ILE A 242 -9.95 -29.25 30.02
CA ILE A 242 -10.86 -30.09 30.77
C ILE A 242 -9.96 -31.17 31.35
N ASP A 243 -9.22 -30.82 32.40
CA ASP A 243 -8.90 -31.81 33.40
C ASP A 243 -10.27 -32.28 33.88
N GLY A 244 -10.73 -33.45 33.39
CA GLY A 244 -11.97 -34.09 33.83
C GLY A 244 -11.99 -34.38 35.34
N ARG A 245 -10.96 -33.95 36.07
CA ARG A 245 -10.94 -33.85 37.51
C ARG A 245 -11.91 -32.76 37.98
N PRO A 246 -12.88 -33.12 38.84
CA PRO A 246 -13.74 -32.15 39.51
C PRO A 246 -12.88 -31.09 40.21
N ARG A 247 -13.14 -29.81 39.94
CA ARG A 247 -12.54 -28.71 40.71
C ARG A 247 -13.37 -28.48 41.98
N PRO A 248 -12.77 -28.48 43.18
CA PRO A 248 -13.52 -28.25 44.41
C PRO A 248 -14.03 -26.80 44.46
N VAL A 249 -15.34 -26.64 44.71
CA VAL A 249 -15.98 -25.34 44.92
C VAL A 249 -16.40 -25.25 46.38
N LEU A 250 -16.10 -24.13 47.03
CA LEU A 250 -16.56 -23.87 48.39
C LEU A 250 -18.00 -23.37 48.36
N LEU A 251 -18.89 -24.13 49.01
CA LEU A 251 -20.29 -23.77 49.19
C LEU A 251 -20.55 -23.45 50.68
N PRO A 252 -21.40 -22.45 51.00
CA PRO A 252 -21.78 -22.18 52.38
C PRO A 252 -22.39 -23.43 53.05
N ALA A 253 -22.03 -23.68 54.31
CA ALA A 253 -22.49 -24.87 55.04
C ALA A 253 -24.02 -24.98 55.09
N ALA A 254 -24.71 -23.85 55.31
CA ALA A 254 -26.18 -23.80 55.32
C ALA A 254 -26.80 -24.23 53.97
N THR A 255 -26.16 -23.90 52.85
CA THR A 255 -26.62 -24.32 51.51
C THR A 255 -26.44 -25.82 51.32
N MET A 256 -25.30 -26.36 51.74
CA MET A 256 -25.04 -27.81 51.68
C MET A 256 -25.98 -28.61 52.57
N GLU A 257 -26.29 -28.10 53.77
CA GLU A 257 -27.29 -28.72 54.66
C GLU A 257 -28.70 -28.70 54.06
N ALA A 258 -29.11 -27.59 53.45
CA ALA A 258 -30.42 -27.48 52.79
C ALA A 258 -30.55 -28.48 51.63
N VAL A 259 -29.53 -28.59 50.78
CA VAL A 259 -29.51 -29.56 49.67
C VAL A 259 -29.49 -31.00 50.22
N GLN A 260 -28.69 -31.27 51.24
CA GLN A 260 -28.62 -32.58 51.87
C GLN A 260 -29.95 -33.01 52.49
N ASN A 261 -30.69 -32.09 53.11
CA ASN A 261 -32.02 -32.35 53.64
C ASN A 261 -33.06 -32.62 52.53
N LEU A 262 -32.86 -32.06 51.34
CA LEU A 262 -33.76 -32.21 50.20
C LEU A 262 -33.56 -33.54 49.45
N VAL A 263 -32.31 -33.94 49.20
CA VAL A 263 -32.00 -35.10 48.31
C VAL A 263 -31.27 -36.25 49.01
N GLY A 264 -30.89 -36.09 50.28
CA GLY A 264 -30.05 -37.03 51.01
C GLY A 264 -28.56 -36.90 50.66
N ARG A 265 -27.68 -37.29 51.59
CA ARG A 265 -26.21 -37.14 51.49
C ARG A 265 -25.62 -37.70 50.20
N ASP A 266 -26.08 -38.87 49.78
CA ASP A 266 -25.50 -39.60 48.65
C ASP A 266 -25.86 -38.97 47.29
N ASN A 267 -26.92 -38.14 47.23
CA ASN A 267 -27.40 -37.55 45.99
C ASN A 267 -27.05 -36.06 45.83
N VAL A 268 -26.36 -35.45 46.81
CA VAL A 268 -26.04 -34.02 46.80
C VAL A 268 -25.24 -33.63 45.55
N ALA A 269 -24.22 -34.40 45.19
CA ALA A 269 -23.38 -34.10 44.03
C ALA A 269 -24.16 -34.18 42.71
N ALA A 270 -24.99 -35.20 42.54
CA ALA A 270 -25.83 -35.37 41.35
C ALA A 270 -26.86 -34.24 41.22
N PHE A 271 -27.48 -33.83 42.33
CA PHE A 271 -28.44 -32.73 42.35
C PHE A 271 -27.80 -31.38 42.00
N VAL A 272 -26.65 -31.05 42.61
CA VAL A 272 -25.94 -29.79 42.32
C VAL A 272 -25.51 -29.73 40.86
N THR A 273 -25.04 -30.85 40.30
CA THR A 273 -24.67 -30.97 38.88
C THR A 273 -25.87 -30.71 37.98
N ALA A 274 -26.97 -31.45 38.17
CA ALA A 274 -28.17 -31.31 37.36
C ALA A 274 -28.83 -29.91 37.48
N ALA A 275 -28.81 -29.31 38.67
CA ALA A 275 -29.33 -27.97 38.88
C ALA A 275 -28.49 -26.90 38.17
N ALA A 276 -27.16 -27.02 38.23
CA ALA A 276 -26.25 -26.10 37.54
C ALA A 276 -26.36 -26.23 36.01
N GLU A 277 -26.40 -27.46 35.49
CA GLU A 277 -26.58 -27.72 34.06
C GLU A 277 -27.90 -27.14 33.53
N ARG A 278 -29.00 -27.35 34.27
CA ARG A 278 -30.31 -26.80 33.91
C ARG A 278 -30.30 -25.27 33.83
N GLU A 279 -29.67 -24.59 34.79
CA GLU A 279 -29.59 -23.13 34.82
C GLU A 279 -28.71 -22.58 33.68
N VAL A 280 -27.57 -23.22 33.41
CA VAL A 280 -26.69 -22.85 32.29
C VAL A 280 -27.43 -23.02 30.96
N GLN A 281 -28.14 -24.12 30.77
CA GLN A 281 -28.91 -24.38 29.56
C GLN A 281 -30.07 -23.37 29.40
N ALA A 282 -30.78 -23.03 30.47
CA ALA A 282 -31.82 -22.01 30.46
C ALA A 282 -31.28 -20.64 30.00
N ARG A 283 -30.17 -20.16 30.60
CA ARG A 283 -29.56 -18.88 30.21
C ARG A 283 -29.00 -18.87 28.79
N THR A 284 -28.50 -20.02 28.33
CA THR A 284 -28.04 -20.19 26.95
C THR A 284 -29.21 -20.04 25.98
N LEU A 285 -30.36 -20.67 26.28
CA LEU A 285 -31.58 -20.53 25.49
C LEU A 285 -32.11 -19.09 25.49
N ASP A 286 -32.10 -18.40 26.64
CA ASP A 286 -32.51 -16.99 26.72
C ASP A 286 -31.61 -16.08 25.88
N THR A 287 -30.29 -16.34 25.88
CA THR A 287 -29.32 -15.57 25.09
C THR A 287 -29.55 -15.77 23.59
N LEU A 288 -29.81 -17.02 23.17
CA LEU A 288 -30.14 -17.34 21.77
C LEU A 288 -31.47 -16.72 21.35
N ALA A 289 -32.49 -16.76 22.20
CA ALA A 289 -33.78 -16.12 21.94
C ALA A 289 -33.66 -14.59 21.82
N ALA A 290 -32.88 -13.95 22.71
CA ALA A 290 -32.63 -12.50 22.67
C ALA A 290 -31.86 -12.07 21.41
N SER A 291 -30.90 -12.89 20.96
CA SER A 291 -30.14 -12.63 19.73
C SER A 291 -31.04 -12.67 18.47
N HIS A 292 -32.02 -13.57 18.45
CA HIS A 292 -32.99 -13.68 17.35
C HIS A 292 -34.00 -12.52 17.34
N ILE A 293 -34.40 -11.99 18.49
CA ILE A 293 -35.30 -10.81 18.57
C ILE A 293 -34.58 -9.56 18.05
N LYS A 294 -33.30 -9.38 18.42
CA LYS A 294 -32.49 -8.24 17.97
C LYS A 294 -32.22 -8.25 16.46
N ALA A 295 -32.07 -9.43 15.86
CA ALA A 295 -31.95 -9.57 14.40
C ALA A 295 -33.25 -9.20 13.66
N LYS A 296 -34.42 -9.39 14.29
CA LYS A 296 -35.74 -9.13 13.69
C LYS A 296 -36.18 -7.66 13.78
N GLU A 297 -35.64 -6.89 14.72
CA GLU A 297 -35.84 -5.43 14.83
C GLU A 297 -35.00 -4.65 13.81
N VAL A 298 -33.83 -5.17 13.41
CA VAL A 298 -32.98 -4.55 12.39
C VAL A 298 -33.59 -4.70 10.99
N ASP A 299 -34.29 -5.81 10.74
CA ASP A 299 -34.92 -6.12 9.44
C ASP A 299 -36.30 -5.44 9.21
N GLN A 300 -36.74 -4.56 10.13
CA GLN A 300 -38.00 -3.80 10.00
C GLN A 300 -37.80 -2.28 9.85
N ILE A 301 -36.55 -1.81 9.72
CA ILE A 301 -36.22 -0.38 9.59
C ILE A 301 -35.74 0.01 8.17
N ASP A 302 -35.64 -0.94 7.23
CA ASP A 302 -35.40 -0.65 5.80
C ASP A 302 -36.58 -1.04 4.90
#